data_AF-A0A6G3X0G7-F1
#
_entry.id   AF-A0A6G3X0G7-F1
#
_cell.length_a   1.000
_cell.length_b   1.000
_cell.length_c   1.000
_cell.angle_alpha   90.00
_cell.angle_beta   90.00
_cell.angle_gamma   90.00
#
_symmetry.space_group_name_H-M   'P 1'
#
loop_
_entity.id
_entity.type
_entity.pdbx_description
1 polymer ?
#
loop_
_entity_poly.entity_id
_entity_poly.type
_entity_poly.pdbx_seq_one_letter_code
_entity_poly.pdbx_strand_id
1 'polypeptide(L)'
;MFLNHRTPVLPTPEQALRGRPVPEFTVPSRHTVLGNPLVGPYPEGLEVADFALGCFWGAERKFWQTEGVWTTLVGYQGGYTENPSYEEACSGLTGHTEAVRVVFDPAVVPYTELLKLFWESHNPTQGFRQGNDVG
;
A
#
# COMPACT_ATOMS: atom_id res chain seq x y z
N MET A 1 18.93 -19.97 21.75
CA MET A 1 18.97 -19.23 20.46
C MET A 1 18.27 -17.91 20.72
N PHE A 2 19.03 -16.82 20.93
CA PHE A 2 18.47 -15.54 21.35
C PHE A 2 17.71 -14.92 20.18
N LEU A 3 16.38 -15.00 20.21
CA LEU A 3 15.51 -14.22 19.33
C LEU A 3 15.66 -12.76 19.75
N ASN A 4 16.45 -12.00 18.99
CA ASN A 4 16.53 -10.55 19.11
C ASN A 4 15.16 -9.98 18.69
N HIS A 5 14.21 -9.93 19.62
CA HIS A 5 12.99 -9.15 19.47
C HIS A 5 13.35 -7.67 19.61
N ARG A 6 14.00 -7.11 18.60
CA ARG A 6 14.05 -5.66 18.46
C ARG A 6 12.64 -5.22 18.10
N THR A 7 12.01 -4.46 18.98
CA THR A 7 10.82 -3.68 18.64
C THR A 7 11.17 -2.86 17.40
N PRO A 8 10.38 -2.94 16.30
CA PRO A 8 10.63 -2.11 15.14
C PRO A 8 10.62 -0.64 15.52
N VAL A 9 11.49 0.15 14.88
CA VAL A 9 11.59 1.59 15.06
C VAL A 9 11.77 2.20 13.69
N LEU A 10 11.09 3.31 13.42
CA LEU A 10 11.26 4.04 12.16
C LEU A 10 12.71 4.56 12.05
N PRO A 11 13.32 4.47 10.85
CA PRO A 11 14.62 5.11 10.61
C PRO A 11 14.47 6.63 10.66
N THR A 12 15.54 7.34 11.02
CA THR A 12 15.61 8.79 10.72
C THR A 12 15.85 9.02 9.22
N PRO A 13 15.57 10.22 8.68
CA PRO A 13 15.87 10.53 7.28
C PRO A 13 17.33 10.25 6.88
N GLU A 14 18.29 10.45 7.80
CA GLU A 14 19.72 10.22 7.56
C GLU A 14 20.10 8.73 7.58
N GLN A 15 19.32 7.92 8.29
CA GLN A 15 19.49 6.46 8.35
C GLN A 15 18.79 5.76 7.19
N ALA A 16 17.80 6.42 6.59
CA ALA A 16 17.00 5.83 5.54
C ALA A 16 17.83 5.53 4.28
N LEU A 17 17.48 4.45 3.59
CA LEU A 17 18.09 4.14 2.29
C LEU A 17 17.80 5.29 1.31
N ARG A 18 18.78 5.65 0.48
CA ARG A 18 18.60 6.71 -0.52
C ARG A 18 17.65 6.31 -1.64
N GLY A 19 17.64 5.02 -1.99
CA GLY A 19 16.87 4.51 -3.11
C GLY A 19 17.46 5.00 -4.44
N ARG A 20 16.61 5.39 -5.37
CA ARG A 20 16.97 5.64 -6.78
C ARG A 20 16.00 6.59 -7.48
N PRO A 21 16.43 7.32 -8.53
CA PRO A 21 15.57 8.27 -9.24
C PRO A 21 14.56 7.61 -10.21
N VAL A 22 14.74 6.33 -10.53
CA VAL A 22 13.87 5.58 -11.46
C VAL A 22 13.53 4.23 -10.84
N PRO A 23 12.25 3.79 -10.89
CA PRO A 23 11.85 2.47 -10.40
C PRO A 23 12.63 1.32 -11.06
N GLU A 24 12.92 0.25 -10.30
CA GLU A 24 13.59 -0.96 -10.83
C GLU A 24 12.67 -1.82 -11.70
N PHE A 25 11.36 -1.57 -11.64
CA PHE A 25 10.34 -2.35 -12.33
C PHE A 25 9.43 -1.44 -13.16
N THR A 26 8.86 -2.04 -14.21
CA THR A 26 7.82 -1.41 -15.01
C THR A 26 6.45 -1.84 -14.49
N VAL A 27 5.54 -0.88 -14.29
CA VAL A 27 4.15 -1.18 -13.95
C VAL A 27 3.44 -1.73 -15.19
N PRO A 28 2.73 -2.88 -15.11
CA PRO A 28 1.93 -3.37 -16.22
C PRO A 28 0.90 -2.35 -16.69
N SER A 29 0.47 -2.42 -17.95
CA SER A 29 -0.47 -1.43 -18.48
C SER A 29 -1.89 -1.60 -17.94
N ARG A 30 -2.30 -2.82 -17.56
CA ARG A 30 -3.67 -3.15 -17.16
C ARG A 30 -3.69 -4.01 -15.90
N HIS A 31 -4.73 -3.80 -15.09
CA HIS A 31 -5.00 -4.56 -13.89
C HIS A 31 -5.39 -6.00 -14.24
N THR A 32 -4.77 -6.99 -13.61
CA THR A 32 -4.95 -8.41 -13.94
C THR A 32 -6.40 -8.89 -13.80
N VAL A 33 -7.12 -8.43 -12.77
CA VAL A 33 -8.53 -8.79 -12.50
C VAL A 33 -9.52 -7.83 -13.17
N LEU A 34 -9.47 -6.54 -12.81
CA LEU A 34 -10.41 -5.52 -13.28
C LEU A 34 -10.22 -5.15 -14.76
N GLY A 35 -9.07 -5.48 -15.34
CA GLY A 35 -8.78 -5.19 -16.73
C GLY A 35 -8.55 -3.71 -17.02
N ASN A 36 -8.74 -2.76 -16.11
CA ASN A 36 -8.57 -1.33 -16.36
C ASN A 36 -7.11 -0.87 -16.27
N PRO A 37 -6.72 0.30 -16.84
CA PRO A 37 -5.37 0.82 -16.69
C PRO A 37 -4.93 0.95 -15.23
N LEU A 38 -3.69 0.56 -14.91
CA LEU A 38 -3.14 0.69 -13.55
C LEU A 38 -2.75 2.14 -13.26
N VAL A 39 -1.98 2.74 -14.16
CA VAL A 39 -1.48 4.11 -14.00
C VAL A 39 -2.42 5.11 -14.67
N GLY A 40 -2.53 6.31 -14.09
CA GLY A 40 -3.32 7.40 -14.66
C GLY A 40 -2.75 7.97 -15.98
N PRO A 41 -3.45 8.94 -16.59
CA PRO A 41 -4.63 9.62 -16.04
C PRO A 41 -5.85 8.70 -15.95
N TYR A 42 -6.60 8.84 -14.86
CA TYR A 42 -7.84 8.10 -14.65
C TYR A 42 -9.02 8.85 -15.31
N PRO A 43 -10.10 8.14 -15.68
CA PRO A 43 -11.33 8.79 -16.16
C PRO A 43 -11.81 9.91 -15.23
N GLU A 44 -12.43 10.94 -15.81
CA GLU A 44 -13.01 12.06 -15.05
C GLU A 44 -14.09 11.56 -14.08
N GLY A 45 -14.16 12.17 -12.91
CA GLY A 45 -15.12 11.81 -11.86
C GLY A 45 -14.64 10.70 -10.92
N LEU A 46 -13.57 9.98 -11.25
CA LEU A 46 -12.97 9.02 -10.32
C LEU A 46 -12.08 9.71 -9.28
N GLU A 47 -12.08 9.15 -8.08
CA GLU A 47 -11.26 9.58 -6.95
C GLU A 47 -10.20 8.54 -6.59
N VAL A 48 -9.18 8.99 -5.85
CA VAL A 48 -8.05 8.16 -5.40
C VAL A 48 -7.97 8.17 -3.88
N ALA A 49 -7.87 6.98 -3.29
CA ALA A 49 -7.62 6.79 -1.87
C ALA A 49 -6.48 5.81 -1.66
N ASP A 50 -5.61 6.08 -0.68
CA ASP A 50 -4.49 5.21 -0.31
C ASP A 50 -4.73 4.64 1.09
N PHE A 51 -4.65 3.31 1.26
CA PHE A 51 -4.88 2.60 2.52
C PHE A 51 -3.72 1.68 2.88
N ALA A 52 -3.30 1.67 4.15
CA ALA A 52 -2.23 0.80 4.65
C ALA A 52 -2.74 -0.07 5.80
N LEU A 53 -2.78 -1.38 5.60
CA LEU A 53 -3.50 -2.31 6.48
C LEU A 53 -2.78 -3.67 6.64
N GLY A 54 -1.44 -3.66 6.58
CA GLY A 54 -0.59 -4.85 6.63
C GLY A 54 -0.19 -5.33 5.23
N CYS A 55 0.08 -6.64 5.09
CA CYS A 55 0.46 -7.25 3.82
C CYS A 55 -0.48 -6.83 2.68
N PHE A 56 0.06 -6.08 1.71
CA PHE A 56 -0.74 -5.46 0.66
C PHE A 56 -1.41 -6.45 -0.30
N TRP A 57 -0.98 -7.71 -0.36
CA TRP A 57 -1.57 -8.74 -1.23
C TRP A 57 -2.99 -9.10 -0.78
N GLY A 58 -3.16 -9.31 0.53
CA GLY A 58 -4.47 -9.58 1.12
C GLY A 58 -5.35 -8.33 1.13
N ALA A 59 -4.71 -7.17 1.32
CA ALA A 59 -5.37 -5.87 1.34
C ALA A 59 -5.95 -5.49 -0.02
N GLU A 60 -5.13 -5.50 -1.07
CA GLU A 60 -5.54 -5.12 -2.44
C GLU A 60 -6.72 -5.96 -2.92
N ARG A 61 -6.69 -7.26 -2.61
CA ARG A 61 -7.78 -8.18 -2.94
C ARG A 61 -9.13 -7.75 -2.43
N LYS A 62 -9.19 -7.20 -1.22
CA LYS A 62 -10.45 -6.73 -0.62
C LYS A 62 -11.02 -5.56 -1.40
N PHE A 63 -10.15 -4.65 -1.86
CA PHE A 63 -10.59 -3.47 -2.60
C PHE A 63 -11.01 -3.78 -4.03
N TRP A 64 -10.25 -4.56 -4.81
CA TRP A 64 -10.65 -4.84 -6.20
C TRP A 64 -11.94 -5.66 -6.32
N GLN A 65 -12.39 -6.30 -5.24
CA GLN A 65 -13.66 -7.03 -5.18
C GLN A 65 -14.86 -6.13 -4.85
N THR A 66 -14.63 -4.85 -4.55
CA THR A 66 -15.66 -3.88 -4.19
C THR A 66 -16.25 -3.24 -5.44
N GLU A 67 -17.58 -3.29 -5.59
CA GLU A 67 -18.27 -2.61 -6.68
C GLU A 67 -17.99 -1.09 -6.63
N GLY A 68 -17.78 -0.48 -7.80
CA GLY A 68 -17.37 0.93 -7.91
C GLY A 68 -15.86 1.16 -7.83
N VAL A 69 -15.06 0.16 -7.47
CA VAL A 69 -13.59 0.24 -7.61
C VAL A 69 -13.21 0.02 -9.07
N TRP A 70 -12.52 1.01 -9.64
CA TRP A 70 -12.10 1.02 -11.04
C TRP A 70 -10.78 0.29 -11.27
N THR A 71 -9.78 0.55 -10.42
CA THR A 71 -8.49 -0.13 -10.44
C THR A 71 -7.85 -0.06 -9.05
N THR A 72 -6.93 -0.97 -8.76
CA THR A 72 -6.08 -0.93 -7.57
C THR A 72 -4.61 -1.06 -7.95
N LEU A 73 -3.73 -0.53 -7.09
CA LEU A 73 -2.30 -0.77 -7.19
C LEU A 73 -1.75 -0.94 -5.78
N VAL A 74 -0.61 -1.59 -5.67
CA VAL A 74 0.14 -1.69 -4.42
C VAL A 74 1.50 -1.03 -4.53
N GLY A 75 2.00 -0.53 -3.41
CA GLY A 75 3.32 0.08 -3.36
C GLY A 75 3.70 0.51 -1.95
N TYR A 76 4.69 1.41 -1.87
CA TYR A 76 5.30 1.85 -0.63
C TYR A 76 5.06 3.35 -0.43
N GLN A 77 4.52 3.74 0.73
CA GLN A 77 4.18 5.13 1.04
C GLN A 77 4.51 5.49 2.50
N GLY A 78 4.61 6.79 2.80
CA GLY A 78 4.83 7.31 4.16
C GLY A 78 6.29 7.35 4.65
N GLY A 79 7.23 6.78 3.90
CA GLY A 79 8.66 6.76 4.22
C GLY A 79 9.49 7.82 3.51
N TYR A 80 10.81 7.61 3.50
CA TYR A 80 11.81 8.55 2.99
C TYR A 80 12.47 8.12 1.68
N THR A 81 12.63 6.81 1.47
CA THR A 81 13.42 6.27 0.35
C THR A 81 12.73 6.49 -0.99
N GLU A 82 13.46 7.03 -1.97
CA GLU A 82 12.91 7.25 -3.31
C GLU A 82 12.88 5.93 -4.13
N ASN A 83 11.74 5.60 -4.72
CA ASN A 83 11.52 4.41 -5.55
C ASN A 83 12.10 3.10 -4.93
N PRO A 84 11.72 2.72 -3.71
CA PRO A 84 12.31 1.56 -3.03
C PRO A 84 11.91 0.24 -3.72
N SER A 85 12.79 -0.77 -3.66
CA SER A 85 12.44 -2.15 -4.00
C SER A 85 11.68 -2.82 -2.85
N TYR A 86 11.11 -4.00 -3.10
CA TYR A 86 10.48 -4.82 -2.06
C TYR A 86 11.48 -5.20 -0.98
N GLU A 87 12.69 -5.62 -1.36
CA GLU A 87 13.75 -6.03 -0.44
C GLU A 87 14.20 -4.86 0.44
N GLU A 88 14.29 -3.65 -0.11
CA GLU A 88 14.60 -2.45 0.65
C GLU A 88 13.49 -2.12 1.65
N ALA A 89 12.22 -2.18 1.23
CA ALA A 89 11.09 -1.97 2.12
C ALA A 89 11.07 -2.99 3.27
N CYS A 90 11.26 -4.28 2.97
CA CYS A 90 11.33 -5.34 3.98
C CYS A 90 12.52 -5.22 4.93
N SER A 91 13.55 -4.44 4.57
CA SER A 91 14.67 -4.18 5.48
C SER A 91 14.29 -3.27 6.66
N GLY A 92 13.14 -2.58 6.58
CA GLY A 92 12.70 -1.57 7.56
C GLY A 92 13.47 -0.25 7.50
N LEU A 93 14.43 -0.10 6.58
CA LEU A 93 15.28 1.10 6.49
C LEU A 93 14.73 2.15 5.51
N THR A 94 13.54 1.94 4.95
CA THR A 94 12.94 2.94 4.06
C THR A 94 11.93 3.84 4.76
N GLY A 95 11.42 3.40 5.92
CA GLY A 95 10.34 4.06 6.66
C GLY A 95 8.97 3.96 5.98
N HIS A 96 8.87 3.26 4.84
CA HIS A 96 7.60 3.08 4.16
C HIS A 96 6.76 1.98 4.79
N THR A 97 5.44 2.13 4.68
CA THR A 97 4.48 1.06 4.86
C THR A 97 4.04 0.51 3.50
N GLU A 98 3.59 -0.74 3.49
CA GLU A 98 2.86 -1.31 2.36
C GLU A 98 1.46 -0.69 2.27
N ALA A 99 1.15 -0.10 1.12
CA ALA A 99 -0.11 0.61 0.89
C ALA A 99 -0.79 0.12 -0.40
N VAL A 100 -2.12 0.22 -0.40
CA VAL A 100 -2.99 -0.03 -1.54
C VAL A 100 -3.55 1.32 -2.00
N ARG A 101 -3.29 1.67 -3.27
CA ARG A 101 -4.01 2.72 -3.97
C ARG A 101 -5.30 2.17 -4.56
N VAL A 102 -6.41 2.82 -4.28
CA VAL A 102 -7.75 2.48 -4.77
C VAL A 102 -8.26 3.66 -5.59
N VAL A 103 -8.55 3.40 -6.86
CA VAL A 103 -9.24 4.35 -7.73
C VAL A 103 -10.69 3.93 -7.83
N PHE A 104 -11.63 4.81 -7.49
CA PHE A 104 -13.03 4.46 -7.34
C PHE A 104 -13.97 5.54 -7.88
N ASP A 105 -15.18 5.12 -8.22
CA ASP A 105 -16.27 6.02 -8.60
C ASP A 105 -17.09 6.41 -7.35
N PRO A 106 -17.02 7.66 -6.86
CA PRO A 106 -17.73 8.10 -5.67
C PRO A 106 -19.26 8.09 -5.85
N ALA A 107 -19.78 8.04 -7.10
CA ALA A 107 -21.20 7.90 -7.36
C ALA A 107 -21.71 6.46 -7.19
N VAL A 108 -20.82 5.46 -7.21
CA VAL A 108 -21.13 4.04 -7.01
C VAL A 108 -20.74 3.58 -5.61
N VAL A 109 -19.54 3.93 -5.14
CA VAL A 109 -19.04 3.59 -3.80
C VAL A 109 -18.54 4.86 -3.11
N PRO A 110 -19.24 5.37 -2.08
CA PRO A 110 -18.78 6.54 -1.35
C PRO A 110 -17.53 6.19 -0.54
N TYR A 111 -16.65 7.17 -0.34
CA TYR A 111 -15.40 7.00 0.42
C TYR A 111 -15.59 6.39 1.81
N THR A 112 -16.75 6.65 2.46
CA THR A 112 -17.09 6.08 3.77
C THR A 112 -17.22 4.56 3.77
N GLU A 113 -17.66 3.95 2.66
CA GLU A 113 -17.72 2.49 2.54
C GLU A 113 -16.32 1.89 2.36
N LEU A 114 -15.41 2.58 1.67
CA LEU A 114 -14.00 2.18 1.59
C LEU A 114 -13.31 2.29 2.97
N LEU A 115 -13.60 3.36 3.73
CA LEU A 115 -13.14 3.48 5.11
C LEU A 115 -13.68 2.37 6.01
N LYS A 116 -14.96 2.02 5.87
CA LYS A 116 -15.55 0.90 6.62
C LYS A 116 -14.84 -0.41 6.30
N LEU A 117 -14.66 -0.72 5.01
CA LEU A 117 -13.91 -1.90 4.57
C LEU A 117 -12.50 -1.91 5.16
N PHE A 118 -11.81 -0.76 5.15
CA PHE A 118 -10.49 -0.61 5.76
C PHE A 118 -10.50 -0.96 7.25
N TRP A 119 -11.38 -0.34 8.05
CA TRP A 119 -11.44 -0.54 9.49
C TRP A 119 -11.85 -1.97 9.88
N GLU A 120 -12.75 -2.60 9.13
CA GLU A 120 -13.19 -3.98 9.38
C GLU A 120 -12.18 -5.04 8.90
N SER A 121 -11.16 -4.64 8.13
CA SER A 121 -10.24 -5.57 7.44
C SER A 121 -8.87 -5.74 8.11
N HIS A 122 -8.57 -4.99 9.16
CA HIS A 122 -7.31 -5.11 9.87
C HIS A 122 -7.49 -4.78 11.35
N ASN A 123 -6.46 -5.06 12.16
CA ASN A 123 -6.44 -4.59 13.54
C ASN A 123 -5.66 -3.26 13.62
N PRO A 124 -6.32 -2.13 13.89
CA PRO A 124 -5.69 -0.80 13.89
C PRO A 124 -4.92 -0.46 15.18
N THR A 125 -4.74 -1.42 16.10
CA THR A 125 -4.10 -1.18 17.40
C THR A 125 -2.76 -1.90 17.58
N GLN A 126 -2.19 -2.44 16.50
CA GLN A 126 -1.00 -3.29 16.54
C GLN A 126 0.34 -2.55 16.37
N GLY A 127 0.33 -1.27 15.97
CA GLY A 127 1.55 -0.48 15.78
C GLY A 127 2.37 -0.96 14.59
N PHE A 128 3.69 -1.17 14.78
CA PHE A 128 4.62 -1.70 13.77
C PHE A 128 4.46 -3.22 13.56
N ARG A 129 3.22 -3.63 13.28
CA ARG A 129 2.80 -5.02 13.09
C ARG A 129 1.39 -5.08 12.50
N GLN A 130 1.14 -6.09 11.66
CA GLN A 130 -0.21 -6.57 11.35
C GLN A 130 -0.23 -8.11 11.35
N GLY A 131 -1.03 -8.72 12.24
CA GLY A 131 -1.10 -10.16 12.34
C GLY A 131 0.26 -10.79 12.65
N ASN A 132 0.79 -11.61 11.76
CA ASN A 132 2.12 -12.21 11.92
C ASN A 132 3.24 -11.39 11.27
N ASP A 133 2.89 -10.35 10.51
CA ASP A 133 3.84 -9.48 9.83
C ASP A 133 4.33 -8.41 10.81
N VAL A 134 5.62 -8.42 11.12
CA VAL A 134 6.27 -7.49 12.06
C VAL A 134 7.21 -6.58 11.26
N GLY A 135 7.05 -5.26 11.40
CA GLY A 135 7.76 -4.26 10.61
C GLY A 135 7.26 -2.87 10.89
#